data_AF-A0A967JUV4-F1
#
_entry.id   AF-A0A967JUV4-F1
#
_cell.length_a   1.000
_cell.length_b   1.000
_cell.length_c   1.000
_cell.angle_alpha   90.00
_cell.angle_beta   90.00
_cell.angle_gamma   90.00
#
_symmetry.space_group_name_H-M   'P 1'
#
loop_
_entity.id
_entity.type
_entity.pdbx_description
1 polymer ?
#
loop_
_entity_poly.entity_id
_entity_poly.type
_entity_poly.pdbx_seq_one_letter_code
_entity_poly.pdbx_strand_id
1 'polypeptide(L)'
;NDEASARNTFEAFQAAGHEGILLRGDATCEEDVATMTAEIAERLGPVDVAVVNATPDQPQRPIEEYDWAFYQSMLDFFVKSPFLLTRAVL
;
A
#
# COMPACT_ATOMS: atom_id res chain seq x y z
N ASN A 1 5.62 6.87 4.48
CA ASN A 1 6.77 5.98 4.14
C ASN A 1 7.80 6.03 5.27
N ASP A 2 7.38 5.66 6.49
CA ASP A 2 8.21 5.68 7.70
C ASP A 2 8.70 4.26 8.00
N GLU A 3 9.99 4.03 7.74
CA GLU A 3 10.62 2.72 7.88
C GLU A 3 10.68 2.25 9.34
N ALA A 4 10.88 3.17 10.29
CA ALA A 4 10.99 2.82 11.71
C ALA A 4 9.64 2.35 12.25
N SER A 5 8.55 3.07 11.93
CA SER A 5 7.19 2.67 12.31
C SER A 5 6.80 1.32 11.68
N ALA A 6 7.17 1.09 10.42
CA ALA A 6 6.93 -0.18 9.74
C ALA A 6 7.69 -1.34 10.40
N ARG A 7 8.98 -1.14 10.74
CA ARG A 7 9.81 -2.14 11.42
C ARG A 7 9.26 -2.48 12.80
N ASN A 8 8.94 -1.48 13.61
CA ASN A 8 8.39 -1.68 14.96
C ASN A 8 7.08 -2.48 14.93
N THR A 9 6.20 -2.19 13.96
CA THR A 9 4.94 -2.93 13.78
C THR A 9 5.20 -4.38 13.40
N PHE A 10 6.14 -4.61 12.47
CA PHE A 10 6.50 -5.96 12.04
C PHE A 10 7.17 -6.77 13.15
N GLU A 11 8.03 -6.16 13.96
CA GLU A 11 8.63 -6.81 15.13
C GLU A 11 7.56 -7.23 16.16
N ALA A 12 6.58 -6.37 16.43
CA ALA A 12 5.46 -6.71 17.31
C ALA A 12 4.60 -7.85 16.74
N PHE A 13 4.35 -7.84 15.42
CA PHE A 13 3.65 -8.92 14.71
C PHE A 13 4.38 -10.26 14.81
N GLN A 14 5.70 -10.26 14.62
CA GLN A 14 6.53 -11.46 14.78
C GLN A 14 6.61 -11.93 16.24
N ALA A 15 6.72 -11.01 17.21
CA ALA A 15 6.73 -11.32 18.64
C ALA A 15 5.41 -11.96 19.12
N ALA A 16 4.30 -11.68 18.44
CA ALA A 16 3.01 -12.36 18.66
C ALA A 16 2.95 -13.78 18.07
N GLY A 17 3.99 -14.24 17.39
CA GLY A 17 4.09 -15.58 16.82
C GLY A 17 3.47 -15.73 15.43
N HIS A 18 3.19 -14.62 14.74
CA HIS A 18 2.65 -14.64 13.38
C HIS A 18 3.76 -14.74 12.31
N GLU A 19 3.44 -15.38 11.19
CA GLU A 19 4.30 -15.49 10.02
C GLU A 19 3.92 -14.42 8.98
N GLY A 20 4.92 -13.76 8.39
CA GLY A 20 4.69 -12.74 7.37
C GLY A 20 5.99 -12.11 6.89
N ILE A 21 5.87 -11.19 5.94
CA ILE A 21 6.97 -10.44 5.35
C ILE A 21 6.68 -8.94 5.41
N LEU A 22 7.75 -8.14 5.52
CA LEU A 22 7.66 -6.68 5.39
C LEU A 22 8.19 -6.28 4.02
N LEU A 23 7.31 -5.73 3.19
CA LEU A 23 7.63 -5.22 1.85
C LEU A 23 7.44 -3.71 1.80
N ARG A 24 8.25 -3.05 0.96
CA ARG A 24 8.16 -1.62 0.68
C ARG A 24 7.80 -1.43 -0.78
N GLY A 25 6.81 -0.59 -1.04
CA GLY A 25 6.42 -0.19 -2.40
C GLY A 25 5.36 0.90 -2.37
N ASP A 26 5.20 1.57 -3.49
CA ASP A 26 4.13 2.54 -3.74
C ASP A 26 2.93 1.83 -4.40
N ALA A 27 1.79 1.79 -3.71
CA ALA A 27 0.58 1.15 -4.21
C ALA A 27 0.01 1.85 -5.48
N THR A 28 0.45 3.07 -5.79
CA THR A 28 0.06 3.80 -7.01
C THR A 28 0.99 3.51 -8.20
N CYS A 29 2.12 2.85 -7.96
CA CYS A 29 3.09 2.43 -8.97
C CYS A 29 2.81 0.99 -9.41
N GLU A 30 2.54 0.77 -10.70
CA GLU A 30 2.24 -0.57 -11.23
C GLU A 30 3.44 -1.53 -11.12
N GLU A 31 4.66 -1.02 -11.29
CA GLU A 31 5.89 -1.81 -11.14
C GLU A 31 6.09 -2.29 -9.70
N ASP A 32 5.97 -1.38 -8.73
CA ASP A 32 6.07 -1.73 -7.30
C ASP A 32 5.00 -2.74 -6.90
N VAL A 33 3.76 -2.57 -7.35
CA VAL A 33 2.68 -3.53 -7.08
C VAL A 33 3.03 -4.90 -7.63
N ALA A 34 3.52 -4.98 -8.87
CA ALA A 34 3.91 -6.25 -9.48
C ALA A 34 5.08 -6.92 -8.75
N THR A 35 6.09 -6.15 -8.33
CA THR A 35 7.20 -6.67 -7.53
C THR A 35 6.73 -7.19 -6.18
N MET A 36 5.88 -6.43 -5.47
CA MET A 36 5.36 -6.84 -4.17
C MET A 36 4.51 -8.11 -4.25
N THR A 37 3.59 -8.22 -5.22
CA THR A 37 2.73 -9.41 -5.33
C THR A 37 3.51 -10.65 -5.74
N ALA A 38 4.55 -10.51 -6.58
CA ALA A 38 5.45 -11.61 -6.91
C ALA A 38 6.20 -12.13 -5.67
N GLU A 39 6.74 -11.24 -4.85
CA GLU A 39 7.43 -11.63 -3.61
C GLU A 39 6.48 -12.25 -2.57
N ILE A 40 5.23 -11.77 -2.47
CA ILE A 40 4.21 -12.38 -1.62
C ILE A 40 3.93 -13.81 -2.09
N ALA A 41 3.70 -14.00 -3.39
CA ALA A 41 3.42 -15.31 -3.96
C ALA A 41 4.58 -16.31 -3.74
N GLU A 42 5.83 -15.84 -3.85
CA GLU A 42 7.01 -16.68 -3.62
C GLU A 42 7.14 -17.09 -2.15
N ARG A 43 6.91 -16.17 -1.21
CA ARG A 43 7.22 -16.40 0.21
C ARG A 43 6.05 -16.91 1.06
N LEU A 44 4.83 -16.50 0.74
CA LEU A 44 3.62 -16.80 1.52
C LEU A 44 2.57 -17.57 0.72
N GLY A 45 2.70 -17.64 -0.61
CA GLY A 45 1.73 -18.29 -1.48
C GLY A 45 0.61 -17.34 -1.97
N PRO A 46 -0.49 -17.88 -2.50
CA PRO A 46 -1.58 -17.07 -3.08
C PRO A 46 -2.25 -16.18 -2.04
N VAL A 47 -2.77 -15.03 -2.49
CA VAL A 47 -3.46 -14.05 -1.64
C VAL A 47 -4.95 -14.37 -1.58
N ASP A 48 -5.45 -14.70 -0.39
CA ASP A 48 -6.89 -14.88 -0.15
C ASP A 48 -7.62 -13.57 0.21
N VAL A 49 -6.92 -12.65 0.87
CA VAL A 49 -7.48 -11.40 1.39
C VAL A 49 -6.56 -10.23 1.06
N ALA A 50 -7.09 -9.24 0.35
CA ALA A 50 -6.44 -7.96 0.11
C ALA A 50 -7.11 -6.84 0.91
N VAL A 51 -6.35 -6.12 1.74
CA VAL A 51 -6.81 -4.95 2.48
C VAL A 51 -6.17 -3.69 1.90
N VAL A 52 -6.91 -2.98 1.05
CA VAL A 52 -6.42 -1.74 0.43
C VAL A 52 -6.64 -0.56 1.38
N ASN A 53 -5.61 -0.25 2.18
CA ASN A 53 -5.67 0.76 3.24
C ASN A 53 -4.83 2.03 2.96
N ALA A 54 -3.88 1.98 2.03
CA ALA A 54 -2.98 3.11 1.78
C ALA A 54 -3.73 4.34 1.22
N THR A 55 -3.51 5.50 1.83
CA THR A 55 -4.10 6.79 1.42
C THR A 55 -3.01 7.87 1.34
N PRO A 56 -3.21 8.96 0.58
CA PRO A 56 -2.32 10.10 0.64
C PRO A 56 -2.61 10.93 1.90
N ASP A 57 -1.87 12.03 2.09
CA ASP A 57 -2.20 13.05 3.07
C ASP A 57 -3.59 13.65 2.78
N GLN A 58 -4.37 13.89 3.83
CA GLN A 58 -5.76 14.40 3.75
C GLN A 58 -5.94 15.67 4.62
N PRO A 59 -5.22 16.77 4.32
CA PRO A 59 -5.39 18.02 5.05
C PRO A 59 -6.79 18.61 4.82
N GLN A 60 -7.32 19.31 5.83
CA GLN A 60 -8.54 20.09 5.67
C GLN A 60 -8.18 21.52 5.25
N ARG A 61 -8.46 21.86 3.99
CA ARG A 61 -8.24 23.19 3.40
C ARG A 61 -9.47 23.67 2.62
N PRO A 62 -9.66 24.99 2.45
CA PRO A 62 -10.59 25.56 1.47
C PRO A 62 -10.32 25.05 0.05
N ILE A 63 -11.35 25.06 -0.81
CA ILE A 63 -11.26 24.46 -2.16
C ILE A 63 -10.23 25.18 -3.04
N GLU A 64 -10.09 26.49 -2.87
CA GLU A 64 -9.16 27.37 -3.58
C GLU A 64 -7.68 27.12 -3.25
N GLU A 65 -7.37 26.38 -2.17
CA GLU A 65 -6.00 26.04 -1.78
C GLU A 65 -5.52 24.68 -2.32
N TYR A 66 -6.40 23.91 -2.97
CA TYR A 66 -6.01 22.68 -3.64
C TYR A 66 -5.62 22.95 -5.08
N ASP A 67 -4.64 22.19 -5.55
CA ASP A 67 -4.28 22.13 -6.96
C ASP A 67 -4.62 20.77 -7.57
N TRP A 68 -4.45 20.68 -8.89
CA TRP A 68 -4.70 19.44 -9.60
C TRP A 68 -3.75 18.31 -9.19
N ALA A 69 -2.51 18.61 -8.82
CA ALA A 69 -1.55 17.59 -8.42
C ALA A 69 -1.99 16.88 -7.12
N PHE A 70 -2.55 17.63 -6.17
CA PHE A 70 -3.14 17.06 -4.97
C PHE A 70 -4.33 16.15 -5.29
N TYR A 71 -5.27 16.59 -6.13
CA TYR A 71 -6.40 15.76 -6.55
C TYR A 71 -5.97 14.52 -7.35
N GLN A 72 -4.96 14.66 -8.20
CA GLN A 72 -4.37 13.53 -8.92
C GLN A 72 -3.82 12.50 -7.93
N SER A 73 -3.12 12.93 -6.87
CA SER A 73 -2.65 12.01 -5.83
C SER A 73 -3.81 11.27 -5.13
N MET A 74 -4.93 11.95 -4.86
CA MET A 74 -6.12 11.29 -4.32
C MET A 74 -6.70 10.27 -5.29
N LEU A 75 -6.79 10.56 -6.59
CA LEU A 75 -7.24 9.60 -7.59
C LEU A 75 -6.29 8.40 -7.69
N ASP A 76 -4.98 8.66 -7.64
CA ASP A 76 -3.98 7.61 -7.70
C ASP A 76 -4.07 6.67 -6.49
N PHE A 77 -4.22 7.21 -5.28
CA PHE A 77 -4.34 6.37 -4.09
C PHE A 77 -5.72 5.72 -3.93
N PHE A 78 -6.82 6.44 -4.16
CA PHE A 78 -8.17 5.92 -3.87
C PHE A 78 -8.82 5.17 -5.03
N VAL A 79 -8.33 5.34 -6.27
CA VAL A 79 -8.93 4.68 -7.45
C VAL A 79 -7.92 3.80 -8.17
N LYS A 80 -6.73 4.32 -8.48
CA LYS A 80 -5.71 3.55 -9.20
C LYS A 80 -5.12 2.43 -8.32
N SER A 81 -4.77 2.72 -7.07
CA SER A 81 -4.15 1.73 -6.19
C SER A 81 -5.05 0.51 -5.90
N PRO A 82 -6.36 0.64 -5.60
CA PRO A 82 -7.23 -0.52 -5.43
C PRO A 82 -7.39 -1.31 -6.73
N PHE A 83 -7.46 -0.65 -7.88
CA PHE A 83 -7.50 -1.32 -9.17
C PHE A 83 -6.24 -2.15 -9.42
N LEU A 84 -5.05 -1.56 -9.24
CA LEU A 84 -3.77 -2.24 -9.46
C LEU A 84 -3.60 -3.44 -8.53
N LEU A 85 -3.80 -3.23 -7.22
CA LEU A 85 -3.66 -4.28 -6.21
C LEU A 85 -4.66 -5.43 -6.45
N THR A 86 -5.93 -5.11 -6.71
CA THR A 86 -6.97 -6.13 -6.96
C THR A 86 -6.65 -6.94 -8.21
N ARG A 87 -6.27 -6.28 -9.31
CA ARG A 87 -5.89 -6.96 -10.55
C ARG A 87 -4.66 -7.86 -10.36
N ALA A 88 -3.70 -7.45 -9.53
CA ALA A 88 -2.45 -8.18 -9.35
C ALA A 88 -2.55 -9.44 -8.47
N VAL A 89 -3.63 -9.59 -7.71
CA VAL A 89 -3.85 -10.73 -6.80
C VAL A 89 -4.97 -11.68 -7.23
N LEU A 90 -5.65 -11.40 -8.36
CA LEU A 90 -6.65 -12.26 -9.00
C LEU A 90 -6.02 -13.16 -10.06
#